data_AF-A0A2E2V467-F1
#
_entry.id   AF-A0A2E2V467-F1
#
_cell.length_a   1.000
_cell.length_b   1.000
_cell.length_c   1.000
_cell.angle_alpha   90.00
_cell.angle_beta   90.00
_cell.angle_gamma   90.00
#
_symmetry.space_group_name_H-M   'P 1'
#
loop_
_entity.id
_entity.type
_entity.pdbx_description
1 polymer ?
#
loop_
_entity_poly.entity_id
_entity_poly.type
_entity_poly.pdbx_seq_one_letter_code
_entity_poly.pdbx_strand_id
1 'polypeptide(L)'
;MKNSHLFLTIFLIIFSVNGSAQNKHKHTHNNVHFSCQKNMSFTGGLIAGLFLNELGHNKRQMYFAYNYNKNKWRLKRDISNSHGLSFFNQTVVARFENPNGGRDFFVKFNKRGNWFIDSPKRLRKVLKNKVQKHL
;
A
#
# COMPACT_ATOMS: atom_id res chain seq x y z
N MET A 1 5.77 54.13 -4.00
CA MET A 1 5.67 52.98 -3.07
C MET A 1 4.24 52.45 -3.03
N LYS A 2 3.73 51.84 -4.12
CA LYS A 2 2.35 51.33 -4.19
C LYS A 2 2.25 49.81 -4.48
N ASN A 3 3.37 49.15 -4.79
CA ASN A 3 3.39 47.73 -5.17
C ASN A 3 3.69 46.78 -3.99
N SER A 4 4.14 47.30 -2.84
CA SER A 4 4.45 46.51 -1.64
C SER A 4 3.19 46.03 -0.90
N HIS A 5 2.07 46.74 -1.04
CA HIS A 5 0.81 46.39 -0.37
C HIS A 5 0.14 45.17 -1.01
N LEU A 6 0.29 44.98 -2.32
CA LEU A 6 -0.28 43.84 -3.04
C LEU A 6 0.34 42.50 -2.60
N PHE A 7 1.65 42.48 -2.39
CA PHE A 7 2.33 41.28 -1.87
C PHE A 7 1.93 40.93 -0.44
N LEU A 8 1.68 41.93 0.41
CA LEU A 8 1.21 41.71 1.79
C LEU A 8 -0.19 41.08 1.82
N THR A 9 -1.11 41.53 0.95
CA THR A 9 -2.46 40.96 0.85
C THR A 9 -2.49 39.52 0.36
N ILE A 10 -1.61 39.16 -0.59
CA ILE A 10 -1.51 37.77 -1.08
C ILE A 10 -0.96 36.84 0.01
N PHE A 11 0.00 37.33 0.80
CA PHE A 11 0.59 36.55 1.88
C PHE A 11 -0.41 36.25 3.00
N LEU A 12 -1.28 37.21 3.35
CA LEU A 12 -2.30 37.02 4.39
C LEU A 12 -3.40 36.00 4.03
N ILE A 13 -3.74 35.85 2.74
CA ILE A 13 -4.77 34.90 2.28
C ILE A 13 -4.29 33.44 2.39
N ILE A 14 -3.00 33.19 2.22
CA ILE A 14 -2.45 31.82 2.26
C ILE A 14 -2.45 31.25 3.69
N PHE A 15 -2.30 32.10 4.72
CA PHE A 15 -2.26 31.65 6.12
C PHE A 15 -3.64 31.53 6.79
N SER A 16 -4.72 32.04 6.20
CA SER A 16 -6.07 31.93 6.78
C SER A 16 -6.78 30.59 6.52
N VAL A 17 -6.17 29.66 5.76
CA VAL A 17 -6.82 28.37 5.40
C VAL A 17 -6.57 27.26 6.44
N ASN A 18 -5.70 27.47 7.43
CA ASN A 18 -5.48 26.51 8.52
C ASN A 18 -6.30 26.83 9.78
N GLY A 19 -7.60 27.06 9.59
CA GLY A 19 -8.57 27.09 10.68
C GLY A 19 -8.91 25.66 11.13
N SER A 20 -8.22 25.17 12.16
CA SER A 20 -8.61 23.95 12.89
C SER A 20 -9.99 24.14 13.53
N ALA A 21 -11.02 23.57 12.90
CA ALA A 21 -12.34 23.40 13.51
C ALA A 21 -12.44 22.00 14.15
N GLN A 22 -12.12 21.91 15.44
CA GLN A 22 -12.60 20.81 16.28
C GLN A 22 -14.09 21.02 16.55
N ASN A 23 -14.96 20.17 16.00
CA ASN A 23 -16.34 20.06 16.45
C ASN A 23 -16.77 18.59 16.58
N LYS A 24 -16.82 18.17 17.85
CA LYS A 24 -17.82 17.33 18.54
C LYS A 24 -18.50 16.18 17.79
N HIS A 25 -18.41 15.00 18.43
CA HIS A 25 -19.24 13.81 18.30
C HIS A 25 -20.67 14.04 17.77
N LYS A 26 -21.06 13.25 16.76
CA LYS A 26 -22.38 12.59 16.70
C LYS A 26 -22.24 11.18 16.14
N HIS A 27 -22.66 10.19 16.95
CA HIS A 27 -22.98 8.85 16.48
C HIS A 27 -24.07 8.95 15.41
N THR A 28 -23.85 8.33 14.26
CA THR A 28 -24.93 8.02 13.33
C THR A 28 -24.71 6.62 12.77
N HIS A 29 -25.56 5.69 13.20
CA HIS A 29 -25.76 4.40 12.55
C HIS A 29 -26.12 4.65 11.08
N ASN A 30 -25.40 4.02 10.15
CA ASN A 30 -25.79 4.03 8.74
C ASN A 30 -26.02 2.61 8.25
N ASN A 31 -27.27 2.36 7.86
CA ASN A 31 -27.70 1.28 6.98
C ASN A 31 -26.94 1.38 5.65
N VAL A 32 -26.34 0.27 5.25
CA VAL A 32 -25.64 0.14 3.97
C VAL A 32 -26.71 -0.08 2.88
N HIS A 33 -27.08 1.00 2.19
CA HIS A 33 -27.73 0.89 0.88
C HIS A 33 -26.66 0.97 -0.20
N PHE A 34 -26.39 -0.19 -0.82
CA PHE A 34 -25.60 -0.29 -2.04
C PHE A 34 -26.38 0.33 -3.20
N SER A 35 -25.87 1.40 -3.79
CA SER A 35 -26.03 1.66 -5.22
C SER A 35 -24.98 2.66 -5.70
N CYS A 36 -24.09 2.24 -6.59
CA CYS A 36 -23.62 3.08 -7.69
C CYS A 36 -23.11 2.18 -8.82
N GLN A 37 -23.75 2.35 -9.97
CA GLN A 37 -23.52 1.67 -11.23
C GLN A 37 -22.21 2.10 -11.90
N LYS A 38 -21.55 1.08 -12.46
CA LYS A 38 -20.94 0.97 -13.80
C LYS A 38 -20.46 2.23 -14.54
N ASN A 39 -19.24 2.04 -15.05
CA ASN A 39 -18.56 2.62 -16.21
C ASN A 39 -17.61 3.80 -15.93
N MET A 40 -16.33 3.46 -15.70
CA MET A 40 -15.23 4.05 -16.46
C MET A 40 -13.92 3.27 -16.24
N SER A 41 -13.36 2.80 -17.36
CA SER A 41 -11.92 2.56 -17.57
C SER A 41 -11.22 1.53 -16.68
N PHE A 42 -11.50 0.28 -17.05
CA PHE A 42 -10.75 -0.96 -16.83
C PHE A 42 -9.22 -0.76 -16.95
N THR A 43 -8.46 -1.32 -16.00
CA THR A 43 -7.00 -1.61 -16.02
C THR A 43 -6.03 -0.60 -15.36
N GLY A 44 -6.29 0.71 -15.30
CA GLY A 44 -5.33 1.68 -14.71
C GLY A 44 -5.54 2.05 -13.24
N GLY A 45 -6.80 2.16 -12.80
CA GLY A 45 -7.17 2.71 -11.48
C GLY A 45 -7.20 1.72 -10.32
N LEU A 46 -7.27 0.40 -10.60
CA LEU A 46 -7.30 -0.63 -9.55
C LEU A 46 -5.95 -0.76 -8.83
N ILE A 47 -4.85 -0.42 -9.49
CA ILE A 47 -3.51 -0.50 -8.87
C ILE A 47 -3.30 0.72 -7.97
N ALA A 48 -3.59 1.93 -8.44
CA ALA A 48 -3.42 3.15 -7.63
C ALA A 48 -4.33 3.19 -6.39
N GLY A 49 -5.59 2.73 -6.51
CA GLY A 49 -6.54 2.67 -5.39
C GLY A 49 -6.20 1.66 -4.30
N LEU A 50 -5.41 0.61 -4.61
CA LEU A 50 -4.93 -0.36 -3.62
C LEU A 50 -3.72 0.13 -2.81
N PHE A 51 -3.03 1.18 -3.27
CA PHE A 51 -1.83 1.70 -2.59
C PHE A 51 -2.08 2.97 -1.76
N LEU A 52 -3.09 3.78 -2.08
CA LEU A 52 -3.28 5.08 -1.43
C LEU A 52 -4.28 5.11 -0.26
N ASN A 53 -5.09 4.06 -0.03
CA ASN A 53 -6.20 4.14 0.93
C ASN A 53 -5.98 3.44 2.30
N GLU A 54 -4.75 3.09 2.67
CA GLU A 54 -4.47 2.40 3.94
C GLU A 54 -3.38 3.12 4.74
N LEU A 55 -3.73 4.31 5.22
CA LEU A 55 -2.91 5.20 6.08
C LEU A 55 -2.82 4.74 7.57
N GLY A 56 -3.14 3.49 7.91
CA GLY A 56 -3.22 3.07 9.31
C GLY A 56 -2.98 1.59 9.62
N HIS A 57 -2.30 0.82 8.76
CA HIS A 57 -2.13 -0.62 8.99
C HIS A 57 -0.66 -1.04 8.97
N ASN A 58 -0.23 -1.75 10.03
CA ASN A 58 1.06 -2.42 10.14
C ASN A 58 1.30 -3.26 8.88
N LYS A 59 2.27 -2.84 8.07
CA LYS A 59 2.62 -3.48 6.81
C LYS A 59 4.10 -3.79 6.78
N ARG A 60 4.43 -4.97 6.23
CA ARG A 60 5.80 -5.37 5.88
C ARG A 60 5.90 -5.57 4.39
N GLN A 61 6.88 -4.94 3.78
CA GLN A 61 7.16 -5.05 2.35
C GLN A 61 8.48 -5.78 2.16
N MET A 62 8.43 -6.89 1.43
CA MET A 62 9.61 -7.67 1.07
C MET A 62 9.85 -7.57 -0.43
N TYR A 63 11.11 -7.43 -0.82
CA TYR A 63 11.54 -7.51 -2.22
C TYR A 63 12.56 -8.61 -2.39
N PHE A 64 12.25 -9.55 -3.27
CA PHE A 64 13.08 -10.67 -3.64
C PHE A 64 13.60 -10.50 -5.05
N ALA A 65 14.91 -10.30 -5.18
CA ALA A 65 15.59 -10.24 -6.48
C ALA A 65 15.94 -11.65 -6.96
N TYR A 66 15.88 -11.89 -8.27
CA TYR A 66 16.27 -13.17 -8.85
C TYR A 66 17.78 -13.22 -9.07
N ASN A 67 18.43 -14.26 -8.57
CA ASN A 67 19.84 -14.51 -8.86
C ASN A 67 19.94 -15.56 -9.97
N TYR A 68 20.28 -15.11 -11.18
CA TYR A 68 20.42 -15.94 -12.38
C TYR A 68 21.50 -17.02 -12.22
N ASN A 69 22.64 -16.70 -11.60
CA ASN A 69 23.73 -17.67 -11.42
C ASN A 69 23.34 -18.83 -10.49
N LYS A 70 22.42 -18.59 -9.54
CA LYS A 70 21.99 -19.58 -8.54
C LYS A 70 20.55 -20.07 -8.75
N ASN A 71 19.91 -19.67 -9.85
CA ASN A 71 18.50 -19.92 -10.18
C ASN A 71 17.54 -19.77 -8.99
N LYS A 72 17.72 -18.72 -8.18
CA LYS A 72 16.94 -18.56 -6.94
C LYS A 72 16.67 -17.11 -6.57
N TRP A 73 15.50 -16.87 -5.99
CA TRP A 73 15.17 -15.61 -5.35
C TRP A 73 15.90 -15.43 -4.01
N ARG A 74 16.44 -14.23 -3.80
CA ARG A 74 17.07 -13.77 -2.56
C ARG A 74 16.39 -12.49 -2.07
N LEU A 75 16.14 -12.41 -0.77
CA LEU A 75 15.63 -11.19 -0.14
C LEU A 75 16.67 -10.07 -0.29
N LYS A 76 16.30 -8.98 -0.93
CA LYS A 76 17.16 -7.80 -1.17
C LYS A 76 16.74 -6.61 -0.32
N ARG A 77 15.44 -6.51 0.00
CA ARG A 77 14.90 -5.44 0.85
C ARG A 77 13.77 -5.97 1.70
N ASP A 78 13.74 -5.54 2.96
CA ASP A 78 12.68 -5.85 3.91
C ASP A 78 12.41 -4.58 4.71
N ILE A 79 11.20 -4.04 4.60
CA ILE A 79 10.77 -2.83 5.27
C ILE A 79 9.54 -3.18 6.08
N SER A 80 9.61 -3.07 7.40
CA SER A 80 8.44 -3.12 8.28
C SER A 80 8.13 -1.73 8.79
N ASN A 81 6.84 -1.40 8.85
CA ASN A 81 6.36 -0.19 9.51
C ASN A 81 5.66 -0.51 10.84
N SER A 82 6.21 -1.46 11.59
CA SER A 82 5.69 -1.85 12.91
C SER A 82 6.32 -0.96 13.98
N HIS A 83 5.52 -0.13 14.64
CA HIS A 83 5.92 0.53 15.88
C HIS A 83 5.60 -0.43 17.05
N GLY A 84 6.63 -1.03 17.66
CA GLY A 84 6.53 -1.98 18.77
C GLY A 84 6.82 -3.45 18.42
N LEU A 85 6.83 -4.33 19.42
CA LEU A 85 7.22 -5.76 19.35
C LEU A 85 6.20 -6.67 18.62
N SER A 86 5.13 -6.13 18.01
CA SER A 86 4.07 -6.94 17.41
C SER A 86 4.37 -7.28 15.95
N PHE A 87 5.24 -8.26 15.73
CA PHE A 87 5.53 -8.81 14.39
C PHE A 87 4.39 -9.64 13.79
N PHE A 88 3.40 -10.03 14.61
CA PHE A 88 2.37 -11.01 14.25
C PHE A 88 1.08 -10.41 13.68
N ASN A 89 0.84 -9.10 13.86
CA ASN A 89 -0.39 -8.46 13.39
C ASN A 89 -0.13 -7.49 12.23
N GLN A 90 0.64 -7.93 11.24
CA GLN A 90 0.99 -7.14 10.06
C GLN A 90 0.58 -7.83 8.76
N THR A 91 0.23 -7.03 7.76
CA THR A 91 0.05 -7.53 6.40
C THR A 91 1.38 -7.53 5.68
N VAL A 92 1.79 -8.69 5.16
CA VAL A 92 3.04 -8.84 4.41
C VAL A 92 2.75 -8.82 2.93
N VAL A 93 3.49 -7.99 2.19
CA VAL A 93 3.47 -7.93 0.73
C VAL A 93 4.88 -8.19 0.24
N ALA A 94 5.07 -9.32 -0.43
CA ALA A 94 6.33 -9.71 -1.02
C ALA A 94 6.26 -9.62 -2.56
N ARG A 95 7.19 -8.88 -3.14
CA ARG A 95 7.41 -8.76 -4.59
C ARG A 95 8.60 -9.62 -4.98
N PHE A 96 8.45 -10.40 -6.05
CA PHE A 96 9.48 -11.27 -6.61
C PHE A 96 9.76 -10.86 -8.04
N GLU A 97 11.03 -10.57 -8.32
CA GLU A 97 11.51 -10.27 -9.66
C GLU A 97 11.22 -11.44 -10.62
N ASN A 98 10.66 -11.14 -11.79
CA ASN A 98 10.40 -12.16 -12.80
C ASN A 98 11.68 -12.45 -13.61
N PRO A 99 12.21 -13.69 -13.58
CA PRO A 99 13.43 -14.05 -14.30
C PRO A 99 13.30 -13.94 -15.83
N ASN A 100 12.07 -13.94 -16.37
CA ASN A 100 11.82 -13.88 -17.81
C ASN A 100 11.59 -12.45 -18.32
N GLY A 101 11.88 -11.42 -17.52
CA GLY A 101 11.79 -10.02 -17.96
C GLY A 101 10.36 -9.46 -18.11
N GLY A 102 9.37 -10.08 -17.46
CA GLY A 102 7.96 -9.66 -17.48
C GLY A 102 7.48 -9.00 -16.19
N ARG A 103 6.16 -9.03 -15.97
CA ARG A 103 5.56 -8.57 -14.70
C ARG A 103 6.09 -9.41 -13.53
N ASP A 104 6.50 -8.73 -12.47
CA ASP A 104 6.91 -9.35 -11.22
C ASP A 104 5.77 -10.11 -10.54
N PHE A 105 6.13 -11.09 -9.72
CA PHE A 105 5.16 -11.86 -8.97
C PHE A 105 4.90 -11.23 -7.60
N PHE A 106 3.67 -11.37 -7.12
CA PHE A 106 3.28 -10.79 -5.84
C PHE A 106 2.69 -11.86 -4.92
N VAL A 107 3.11 -11.83 -3.66
CA VAL A 107 2.55 -12.65 -2.58
C VAL A 107 2.10 -11.71 -1.48
N LYS A 108 0.82 -11.79 -1.11
CA LYS A 108 0.25 -11.06 0.02
C LYS A 108 -0.19 -12.06 1.08
N PHE A 109 0.24 -11.84 2.32
CA PHE A 109 -0.20 -12.58 3.50
C PHE A 109 -0.86 -11.58 4.44
N ASN A 110 -2.15 -11.77 4.74
CA ASN A 110 -2.88 -10.85 5.61
C ASN A 110 -2.81 -11.29 7.08
N LYS A 111 -3.20 -10.37 7.99
CA LYS A 111 -3.30 -10.66 9.43
C LYS A 111 -4.26 -11.79 9.82
N ARG A 112 -5.17 -12.19 8.92
CA ARG A 112 -6.13 -13.29 9.14
C ARG A 112 -5.57 -14.65 8.72
N GLY A 113 -4.33 -14.72 8.24
CA GLY A 113 -3.72 -15.96 7.76
C GLY A 113 -4.00 -16.29 6.28
N ASN A 114 -4.71 -15.42 5.55
CA ASN A 114 -5.04 -15.67 4.15
C ASN A 114 -3.88 -15.29 3.24
N TRP A 115 -3.64 -16.15 2.26
CA TRP A 115 -2.62 -15.99 1.23
C TRP A 115 -3.26 -15.61 -0.09
N PHE A 116 -2.70 -14.59 -0.74
CA PHE A 116 -3.01 -14.22 -2.11
C PHE A 116 -1.71 -14.23 -2.92
N ILE A 117 -1.69 -14.96 -4.03
CA ILE A 117 -0.47 -15.15 -4.84
C ILE A 117 -0.81 -14.87 -6.30
N ASP A 118 -0.27 -13.77 -6.82
CA ASP A 118 -0.27 -13.43 -8.23
C ASP A 118 1.01 -13.95 -8.88
N SER A 119 0.96 -15.21 -9.32
CA SER A 119 2.03 -15.89 -10.03
C SER A 119 1.49 -17.10 -10.80
N PRO A 120 2.26 -17.64 -11.78
CA PRO A 120 1.99 -18.95 -12.38
C PRO A 120 1.83 -20.04 -11.31
N LYS A 121 0.89 -20.98 -11.53
CA LYS A 121 0.53 -22.03 -10.56
C LYS A 121 1.75 -22.83 -10.06
N ARG A 122 2.70 -23.11 -10.96
CA ARG A 122 3.94 -23.86 -10.66
C ARG A 122 4.83 -23.18 -9.61
N LEU A 123 4.85 -21.84 -9.58
CA LEU A 123 5.71 -21.08 -8.67
C LEU A 123 5.07 -20.79 -7.31
N ARG A 124 3.74 -20.92 -7.18
CA ARG A 124 3.01 -20.51 -5.96
C ARG A 124 3.57 -21.13 -4.68
N LYS A 125 3.87 -22.44 -4.68
CA LYS A 125 4.45 -23.13 -3.52
C LYS A 125 5.84 -22.61 -3.17
N VAL A 126 6.69 -22.38 -4.19
CA VAL A 126 8.06 -21.87 -4.01
C VAL A 126 8.04 -20.46 -3.41
N LEU A 127 7.24 -19.56 -3.99
CA LEU A 127 7.12 -18.18 -3.53
C LEU A 127 6.53 -18.11 -2.12
N LYS A 128 5.47 -18.88 -1.84
CA LYS A 128 4.89 -18.97 -0.49
C LYS A 128 5.92 -19.39 0.54
N ASN A 129 6.66 -20.47 0.29
CA ASN A 129 7.69 -20.96 1.21
C ASN A 129 8.81 -19.93 1.42
N LYS A 130 9.18 -19.19 0.37
CA LYS A 130 10.17 -18.11 0.47
C LYS A 130 9.70 -16.98 1.37
N VAL A 131 8.45 -16.55 1.26
CA VAL A 131 7.87 -15.55 2.17
C VAL A 131 7.82 -16.11 3.58
N GLN A 132 7.27 -17.31 3.78
CA GLN A 132 7.09 -17.93 5.09
C GLN A 132 8.41 -18.11 5.85
N LYS A 133 9.53 -18.39 5.15
CA LYS A 133 10.86 -18.46 5.76
C LYS A 133 11.32 -17.13 6.39
N HIS A 134 10.80 -16.01 5.93
CA HIS A 134 11.19 -14.66 6.39
C HIS A 134 10.08 -13.95 7.17
N LEU A 135 8.90 -14.58 7.36
CA LEU A 135 7.86 -14.06 8.26
C LEU A 135 8.37 -14.12 9.69
#